data_AF-A0A1I5CA45-F1
#
_entry.id   AF-A0A1I5CA45-F1
#
_cell.length_a   1.000
_cell.length_b   1.000
_cell.length_c   1.000
_cell.angle_alpha   90.00
_cell.angle_beta   90.00
_cell.angle_gamma   90.00
#
_symmetry.space_group_name_H-M   'P 1'
#
loop_
_entity.id
_entity.type
_entity.pdbx_description
1 polymer ?
#
loop_
_entity_poly.entity_id
_entity_poly.type
_entity_poly.pdbx_seq_one_letter_code
_entity_poly.pdbx_strand_id
1 'polypeptide(L)'
;MAAHKLSDAREQFKAFYRQKGQERIPERLRRYQPMLGVQVPGIRVMELGHRWGSCSADGTLNFHWRTMLLPLKVLDYIVVHELAHRLEPTHSRHFWDAVERALPDYERAVSWLRQHGAGAGL
;
A
#
# COMPACT_ATOMS: atom_id res chain seq x y z
N MET A 1 28.50 -22.27 0.27
CA MET A 1 28.89 -20.91 0.68
C MET A 1 28.32 -19.79 -0.20
N ALA A 2 28.25 -19.91 -1.53
CA ALA A 2 27.70 -18.84 -2.40
C ALA A 2 26.18 -18.62 -2.27
N ALA A 3 25.39 -19.69 -2.16
CA ALA A 3 23.93 -19.59 -2.01
C ALA A 3 23.50 -18.87 -0.71
N HIS A 4 24.25 -19.07 0.38
CA HIS A 4 24.04 -18.38 1.65
C HIS A 4 24.32 -16.87 1.58
N LYS A 5 25.41 -16.47 0.89
CA LYS A 5 25.72 -15.05 0.66
C LYS A 5 24.66 -14.34 -0.20
N LEU A 6 24.08 -15.03 -1.18
CA LEU A 6 23.01 -14.47 -2.04
C LEU A 6 21.66 -14.37 -1.32
N SER A 7 21.32 -15.32 -0.45
CA SER A 7 20.12 -15.22 0.39
C SER A 7 20.20 -14.03 1.32
N ASP A 8 21.38 -13.76 1.88
CA ASP A 8 21.61 -12.61 2.75
C ASP A 8 21.46 -11.29 2.00
N ALA A 9 22.01 -11.19 0.78
CA ALA A 9 21.86 -9.99 -0.05
C ALA A 9 20.39 -9.72 -0.42
N ARG A 10 19.62 -10.75 -0.77
CA ARG A 10 18.19 -10.61 -1.09
C ARG A 10 17.39 -10.12 0.12
N GLU A 11 17.63 -10.67 1.30
CA GLU A 11 16.92 -10.23 2.50
C GLU A 11 17.37 -8.84 2.96
N GLN A 12 18.65 -8.48 2.83
CA GLN A 12 19.12 -7.11 3.07
C GLN A 12 18.44 -6.10 2.13
N PHE A 13 18.31 -6.44 0.85
CA PHE A 13 17.60 -5.61 -0.13
C PHE A 13 16.13 -5.40 0.25
N LYS A 14 15.43 -6.48 0.64
CA LYS A 14 14.04 -6.34 1.10
C LYS A 14 13.96 -5.54 2.40
N ALA A 15 14.86 -5.78 3.35
CA ALA A 15 14.91 -5.07 4.62
C ALA A 15 15.07 -3.56 4.42
N PHE A 16 15.94 -3.14 3.49
CA PHE A 16 16.08 -1.75 3.09
C PHE A 16 14.74 -1.14 2.64
N TYR A 17 14.00 -1.81 1.75
CA TYR A 17 12.70 -1.29 1.29
C TYR A 17 11.60 -1.39 2.34
N ARG A 18 11.64 -2.37 3.24
CA ARG A 18 10.73 -2.40 4.41
C ARG A 18 10.95 -1.17 5.29
N GLN A 19 12.21 -0.84 5.59
CA GLN A 19 12.56 0.36 6.35
C GLN A 19 12.10 1.64 5.63
N LYS A 20 12.38 1.77 4.32
CA LYS A 20 11.92 2.92 3.54
C LYS A 20 10.39 3.05 3.53
N GLY A 21 9.67 1.93 3.51
CA GLY A 21 8.21 1.92 3.66
C GLY A 21 7.74 2.41 5.04
N GLN A 22 8.40 1.96 6.11
CA GLN A 22 8.11 2.43 7.47
C GLN A 22 8.34 3.93 7.64
N GLU A 23 9.26 4.52 6.88
CA GLU A 23 9.49 5.97 6.87
C GLU A 23 8.44 6.71 6.00
N ARG A 24 8.17 6.21 4.79
CA ARG A 24 7.37 6.93 3.77
C ARG A 24 5.86 6.78 3.92
N ILE A 25 5.36 5.60 4.28
CA ILE A 25 3.90 5.35 4.35
C ILE A 25 3.23 6.22 5.43
N PRO A 26 3.80 6.41 6.64
CA PRO A 26 3.20 7.30 7.64
C PRO A 26 3.04 8.75 7.16
N GLU A 27 3.94 9.24 6.30
CA GLU A 27 3.79 10.56 5.67
C GLU A 27 2.53 10.63 4.80
N ARG A 28 2.27 9.57 4.02
CA ARG A 28 1.07 9.47 3.17
C ARG A 28 -0.19 9.29 3.99
N LEU A 29 -0.15 8.49 5.06
CA LEU A 29 -1.26 8.36 6.00
C LEU A 29 -1.65 9.70 6.63
N ARG A 30 -0.67 10.49 7.09
CA ARG A 30 -0.94 11.84 7.64
C ARG A 30 -1.65 12.75 6.64
N ARG A 31 -1.37 12.60 5.35
CA ARG A 31 -2.04 13.35 4.28
C ARG A 31 -3.48 12.91 4.07
N TYR A 32 -3.74 11.62 3.97
CA TYR A 32 -5.03 11.11 3.50
C TYR A 32 -6.02 10.76 4.62
N GLN A 33 -5.56 10.37 5.82
CA GLN A 33 -6.45 10.08 6.95
C GLN A 33 -7.48 11.18 7.25
N PRO A 34 -7.10 12.48 7.30
CA PRO A 34 -8.07 13.56 7.53
C PRO A 34 -9.12 13.68 6.42
N MET A 35 -8.76 13.36 5.18
CA MET A 35 -9.67 13.47 4.02
C MET A 35 -10.73 12.36 4.02
N LEU A 36 -10.40 11.20 4.60
CA LEU A 36 -11.34 10.09 4.78
C LEU A 36 -12.03 10.09 6.16
N GLY A 37 -11.52 10.85 7.14
CA GLY A 37 -12.06 10.87 8.50
C GLY A 37 -11.79 9.59 9.28
N VAL A 38 -10.68 8.90 9.01
CA VAL A 38 -10.32 7.62 9.65
C VAL A 38 -8.93 7.68 10.29
N GLN A 39 -8.69 6.78 11.24
CA GLN A 39 -7.37 6.51 11.80
C GLN A 39 -7.09 5.00 11.78
N VAL A 40 -5.81 4.65 11.70
CA VAL A 40 -5.36 3.25 11.77
C VAL A 40 -4.43 3.05 12.98
N PRO A 41 -4.48 1.88 13.64
CA PRO A 41 -3.63 1.58 14.79
C PRO A 41 -2.15 1.49 14.44
N GLY A 42 -1.83 1.22 13.17
CA GLY A 42 -0.46 1.17 12.68
C GLY A 42 -0.35 0.61 11.28
N ILE A 43 0.89 0.41 10.85
CA ILE A 43 1.23 -0.21 9.58
C ILE A 43 2.21 -1.35 9.74
N ARG A 44 2.25 -2.24 8.75
CA ARG A 44 3.33 -3.20 8.56
C ARG A 44 3.82 -3.14 7.12
N VAL A 45 5.13 -3.24 6.92
CA VAL A 45 5.72 -3.34 5.58
C VAL A 45 6.41 -4.69 5.46
N MET A 46 5.87 -5.56 4.60
CA MET A 46 6.22 -6.98 4.57
C MET A 46 6.18 -7.56 3.16
N GLU A 47 6.44 -8.86 3.01
CA GLU A 47 6.15 -9.58 1.77
C GLU A 47 4.66 -9.96 1.78
N LEU A 48 3.92 -9.67 0.72
CA LEU A 48 2.48 -9.95 0.60
C LEU A 48 2.11 -10.83 -0.60
N GLY A 49 3.12 -11.44 -1.26
CA GLY A 49 2.91 -12.27 -2.44
C GLY A 49 2.30 -11.47 -3.59
N HIS A 50 1.09 -11.81 -4.00
CA HIS A 50 0.36 -11.17 -5.10
C HIS A 50 -0.53 -10.00 -4.66
N ARG A 51 -0.30 -9.41 -3.50
CA ARG A 51 -1.05 -8.22 -3.04
C ARG A 51 -0.14 -7.03 -2.81
N TRP A 52 -0.60 -5.84 -3.16
CA TRP A 52 0.09 -4.58 -2.90
C TRP A 52 -0.16 -4.06 -1.48
N GLY A 53 -1.35 -4.28 -0.96
CA GLY A 53 -1.77 -3.92 0.40
C GLY A 53 -2.80 -4.91 0.95
N SER A 54 -3.11 -4.78 2.24
CA SER A 54 -4.30 -5.38 2.85
C SER A 54 -4.62 -4.77 4.22
N CYS A 55 -5.89 -4.64 4.57
CA CYS A 55 -6.33 -4.29 5.91
C CYS A 55 -6.58 -5.54 6.77
N SER A 56 -5.94 -5.62 7.93
CA SER A 56 -6.18 -6.67 8.93
C SER A 56 -7.51 -6.44 9.66
N ALA A 57 -8.04 -7.47 10.33
CA ALA A 57 -9.27 -7.38 11.13
C ALA A 57 -9.16 -6.40 12.31
N ASP A 58 -7.94 -6.20 12.86
CA ASP A 58 -7.65 -5.22 13.90
C ASP A 58 -7.53 -3.77 13.35
N GLY A 59 -7.66 -3.58 12.04
CA GLY A 59 -7.51 -2.30 11.36
C GLY A 59 -6.05 -1.94 10.99
N THR A 60 -5.06 -2.78 11.30
CA THR A 60 -3.68 -2.56 10.88
C THR A 60 -3.57 -2.66 9.35
N LEU A 61 -2.94 -1.68 8.72
CA LEU A 61 -2.70 -1.71 7.27
C LEU A 61 -1.37 -2.38 6.95
N ASN A 62 -1.38 -3.36 6.05
CA ASN A 62 -0.20 -4.05 5.60
C ASN A 62 0.13 -3.60 4.18
N PHE A 63 1.40 -3.35 3.90
CA PHE A 63 1.88 -2.95 2.59
C PHE A 63 3.01 -3.87 2.14
N HIS A 64 3.01 -4.22 0.86
CA HIS A 64 4.11 -4.97 0.30
C HIS A 64 5.35 -4.07 0.23
N TRP A 65 6.54 -4.55 0.59
CA TRP A 65 7.79 -3.78 0.47
C TRP A 65 8.05 -3.23 -0.96
N ARG A 66 7.55 -3.92 -2.00
CA ARG A 66 7.66 -3.50 -3.40
C ARG A 66 6.88 -2.21 -3.68
N THR A 67 5.95 -1.80 -2.81
CA THR A 67 5.27 -0.50 -2.95
C THR A 67 6.24 0.68 -2.96
N MET A 68 7.43 0.52 -2.38
CA MET A 68 8.49 1.55 -2.42
C MET A 68 9.18 1.69 -3.78
N LEU A 69 8.94 0.78 -4.71
CA LEU A 69 9.41 0.84 -6.08
C LEU A 69 8.40 1.51 -7.02
N LEU A 70 7.20 1.83 -6.52
CA LEU A 70 6.12 2.38 -7.32
C LEU A 70 6.27 3.91 -7.47
N PRO A 71 5.75 4.50 -8.56
CA PRO A 71 5.56 5.93 -8.63
C PRO A 71 4.75 6.42 -7.42
N LEU A 72 5.09 7.59 -6.90
CA LEU A 72 4.47 8.10 -5.66
C LEU A 72 2.94 8.18 -5.74
N LYS A 73 2.40 8.59 -6.89
CA LYS A 73 0.94 8.64 -7.13
C LYS A 73 0.26 7.27 -7.06
N VAL A 74 0.98 6.20 -7.41
CA VAL A 74 0.47 4.83 -7.32
C VAL A 74 0.52 4.34 -5.87
N LEU A 75 1.59 4.68 -5.14
CA LEU A 75 1.65 4.44 -3.70
C LEU A 75 0.51 5.17 -2.96
N ASP A 76 0.24 6.42 -3.31
CA ASP A 76 -0.85 7.20 -2.72
C ASP A 76 -2.21 6.53 -2.95
N TYR A 77 -2.46 6.01 -4.15
CA TYR A 77 -3.67 5.23 -4.43
C TYR A 77 -3.77 3.99 -3.54
N ILE A 78 -2.70 3.21 -3.39
CA ILE A 78 -2.71 2.02 -2.53
C ILE A 78 -2.98 2.42 -1.07
N VAL A 79 -2.39 3.50 -0.58
CA VAL A 79 -2.65 4.00 0.78
C VAL A 79 -4.11 4.41 0.96
N VAL A 80 -4.67 5.17 0.02
CA VAL A 80 -6.09 5.60 0.06
C VAL A 80 -7.03 4.39 -0.03
N HIS A 81 -6.70 3.40 -0.85
CA HIS A 81 -7.45 2.15 -0.98
C HIS A 81 -7.55 1.41 0.36
N GLU A 82 -6.40 1.20 1.03
CA GLU A 82 -6.39 0.53 2.33
C GLU A 82 -7.08 1.35 3.43
N LEU A 83 -7.00 2.69 3.37
CA LEU A 83 -7.75 3.55 4.28
C LEU A 83 -9.26 3.47 4.05
N ALA A 84 -9.71 3.37 2.79
CA ALA A 84 -11.13 3.27 2.46
C ALA A 84 -11.76 1.98 3.01
N HIS A 85 -11.01 0.89 3.12
CA HIS A 85 -11.44 -0.35 3.80
C HIS A 85 -11.80 -0.16 5.28
N ARG A 86 -11.37 0.94 5.92
CA ARG A 86 -11.79 1.31 7.27
C ARG A 86 -13.22 1.85 7.34
N LEU A 87 -13.75 2.37 6.24
CA LEU A 87 -15.10 2.88 6.11
C LEU A 87 -16.05 1.82 5.55
N GLU A 88 -15.60 1.12 4.52
CA GLU A 88 -16.40 0.17 3.75
C GLU A 88 -15.52 -1.03 3.36
N PRO A 89 -15.77 -2.24 3.93
CA PRO A 89 -14.91 -3.42 3.72
C PRO A 89 -14.95 -4.00 2.30
N THR A 90 -15.96 -3.66 1.50
CA THR A 90 -16.15 -4.18 0.15
C THR A 90 -15.92 -3.08 -0.89
N HIS A 91 -15.55 -3.40 -2.13
CA HIS A 91 -15.38 -2.38 -3.19
C HIS A 91 -16.72 -1.88 -3.75
N SER A 92 -17.67 -1.55 -2.87
CA SER A 92 -18.99 -1.01 -3.19
C SER A 92 -18.90 0.42 -3.75
N ARG A 93 -20.04 0.98 -4.17
CA ARG A 93 -20.10 2.39 -4.61
C ARG A 93 -19.61 3.35 -3.51
N HIS A 94 -19.93 3.08 -2.24
CA HIS A 94 -19.49 3.92 -1.13
C HIS A 94 -17.97 3.89 -0.92
N PHE A 95 -17.33 2.74 -1.18
CA PHE A 95 -15.88 2.63 -1.18
C PHE A 95 -15.27 3.55 -2.25
N TRP A 96 -15.74 3.46 -3.50
CA TRP A 96 -15.19 4.27 -4.59
C TRP A 96 -15.46 5.76 -4.43
N ASP A 97 -16.65 6.14 -3.91
CA ASP A 97 -16.96 7.53 -3.56
C ASP A 97 -15.95 8.07 -2.51
N ALA A 98 -15.54 7.25 -1.53
CA ALA A 98 -14.55 7.63 -0.53
C ALA A 98 -13.13 7.76 -1.13
N VAL A 99 -12.75 6.84 -2.02
CA VAL A 99 -11.47 6.89 -2.75
C VAL A 99 -11.39 8.14 -3.62
N GLU A 100 -12.40 8.41 -4.44
CA GLU A 100 -12.44 9.56 -5.35
C GLU A 100 -12.39 10.89 -4.58
N ARG A 101 -13.13 10.99 -3.47
CA ARG A 101 -13.11 12.20 -2.61
C ARG A 101 -11.70 12.49 -2.08
N ALA A 102 -10.95 11.46 -1.70
CA ALA A 102 -9.60 11.63 -1.16
C ALA A 102 -8.52 11.77 -2.24
N LEU A 103 -8.72 11.12 -3.39
CA LEU A 103 -7.79 11.08 -4.51
C LEU A 103 -8.56 11.11 -5.85
N PRO A 104 -8.96 12.30 -6.33
CA PRO A 104 -9.80 12.42 -7.52
C PRO A 104 -9.18 11.84 -8.82
N ASP A 105 -7.86 11.74 -8.90
CA ASP A 105 -7.13 11.19 -10.06
C ASP A 105 -6.78 9.70 -9.92
N TYR A 106 -7.43 8.95 -9.02
CA TYR A 106 -7.07 7.57 -8.68
C TYR A 106 -7.09 6.61 -9.88
N GLU A 107 -7.97 6.83 -10.86
CA GLU A 107 -8.10 5.95 -12.04
C GLU A 107 -6.79 5.84 -12.83
N ARG A 108 -5.96 6.90 -12.83
CA ARG A 108 -4.64 6.86 -13.48
C ARG A 108 -3.71 5.87 -12.78
N ALA A 109 -3.76 5.80 -11.45
CA ALA A 109 -2.99 4.84 -10.67
C ALA A 109 -3.51 3.41 -10.86
N VAL A 110 -4.84 3.22 -10.94
CA VAL A 110 -5.45 1.91 -11.27
C VAL A 110 -4.98 1.43 -12.64
N SER A 111 -5.05 2.29 -13.66
CA SER A 111 -4.58 1.98 -15.00
C SER A 111 -3.09 1.62 -15.01
N TRP A 112 -2.28 2.39 -14.27
CA TRP A 112 -0.85 2.10 -14.14
C TRP A 112 -0.60 0.72 -13.52
N LEU A 113 -1.30 0.35 -12.44
CA LEU A 113 -1.17 -0.95 -11.79
C LEU A 113 -1.63 -2.10 -12.69
N ARG A 114 -2.68 -1.92 -13.48
CA ARG A 114 -3.11 -2.93 -14.47
C ARG A 114 -2.03 -3.19 -15.51
N GLN A 115 -1.32 -2.16 -15.94
CA GLN A 115 -0.27 -2.26 -16.97
C GLN A 115 1.08 -2.73 -16.41
N HIS A 116 1.46 -2.29 -15.20
CA HIS A 116 2.83 -2.45 -14.67
C HIS A 116 2.89 -3.23 -13.35
N GLY A 117 1.75 -3.53 -12.73
CA GLY A 117 1.66 -4.09 -11.37
C GLY A 117 1.88 -5.61 -11.28
N ALA A 118 2.42 -6.23 -12.33
CA ALA A 118 2.75 -7.67 -12.37
C ALA A 118 1.60 -8.61 -11.94
N GLY A 119 0.35 -8.20 -12.21
CA GLY A 119 -0.85 -8.97 -11.83
C GLY A 119 -1.15 -9.02 -10.34
N ALA A 120 -0.42 -8.29 -9.50
CA ALA A 120 -0.72 -8.20 -8.07
C ALA A 120 -1.97 -7.34 -7.83
N GLY A 121 -2.85 -7.85 -6.97
CA GLY A 121 -4.11 -7.22 -6.59
C GLY A 121 -3.99 -6.29 -5.37
N LEU A 122 -5.13 -5.74 -5.00
CA LEU A 122 -5.41 -5.04 -3.75
C LEU A 122 -6.56 -5.76 -3.06
#